data_AF-A0A0T7BZF8-F1
#
_entry.id   AF-A0A0T7BZF8-F1
#
_cell.length_a   1.000
_cell.length_b   1.000
_cell.length_c   1.000
_cell.angle_alpha   90.00
_cell.angle_beta   90.00
_cell.angle_gamma   90.00
#
_symmetry.space_group_name_H-M   'P 1'
#
loop_
_entity.id
_entity.type
_entity.pdbx_description
1 polymer ?
#
loop_
_entity_poly.entity_id
_entity_poly.type
_entity_poly.pdbx_seq_one_letter_code
_entity_poly.pdbx_strand_id
1 'polypeptide(L)'
;MTRAWGQQTTNSPASVCPTENLLPKRRYETEKYHIYICRGDRINTLGYFVRIAKTDGHKITLPVTGNSGEIYRAEKAEITHIINPYEVTVNKRGRTIFRERVERAIAGDGNPLATGCPQGSKTFIEAETNDFFLYICGDSSPNSYVAVTRNDNEKVTAWLQNHGNQQPNQYVAVKGDLRYVLNSEVLTISSNGEVIYKERLLRVIAVAK
;
A
#
# COMPACT_ATOMS: atom_id res chain seq x y z
N MET A 1 48.47 21.38 19.53
CA MET A 1 48.61 20.44 18.39
C MET A 1 47.54 19.39 18.54
N THR A 2 46.40 19.66 17.91
CA THR A 2 45.11 19.02 18.20
C THR A 2 44.80 18.08 17.05
N ARG A 3 44.68 16.77 17.35
CA ARG A 3 44.29 15.76 16.37
C ARG A 3 42.83 15.98 15.98
N ALA A 4 42.58 16.25 14.71
CA ALA A 4 41.26 16.41 14.13
C ALA A 4 40.87 15.13 13.35
N TRP A 5 39.78 14.52 13.81
CA TRP A 5 38.72 13.84 13.05
C TRP A 5 39.11 12.85 11.94
N GLY A 6 39.15 11.58 12.33
CA GLY A 6 39.04 10.45 11.40
C GLY A 6 37.60 10.28 10.91
N GLN A 7 37.44 10.49 9.60
CA GLN A 7 36.49 9.83 8.69
C GLN A 7 35.04 9.64 9.17
N GLN A 8 34.18 10.59 8.81
CA GLN A 8 32.79 10.30 8.48
C GLN A 8 32.77 9.37 7.27
N THR A 9 32.35 8.13 7.46
CA THR A 9 31.94 7.23 6.38
C THR A 9 30.65 7.79 5.77
N THR A 10 30.78 8.45 4.63
CA THR A 10 29.65 8.86 3.82
C THR A 10 28.99 7.61 3.24
N ASN A 11 27.73 7.40 3.65
CA ASN A 11 26.81 6.46 3.03
C ASN A 11 26.68 6.78 1.53
N SER A 12 27.42 6.09 0.67
CA SER A 12 27.12 6.04 -0.75
C SER A 12 26.26 4.80 -1.01
N PRO A 13 25.06 4.92 -1.60
CA PRO A 13 24.25 3.76 -1.95
C PRO A 13 24.97 3.00 -3.06
N ALA A 14 25.77 1.99 -2.70
CA ALA A 14 26.13 0.92 -3.62
C ALA A 14 24.83 0.45 -4.30
N SER A 15 24.79 0.50 -5.64
CA SER A 15 23.55 0.59 -6.40
C SER A 15 22.51 -0.45 -5.94
N VAL A 16 21.37 0.04 -5.43
CA VAL A 16 20.30 -0.82 -4.89
C VAL A 16 19.78 -1.78 -5.96
N CYS A 17 19.77 -1.33 -7.21
CA CYS A 17 19.37 -2.11 -8.37
C CYS A 17 20.49 -3.06 -8.83
N PRO A 18 20.16 -4.13 -9.58
CA PRO A 18 21.12 -5.18 -9.92
C PRO A 18 22.29 -4.72 -10.81
N THR A 19 22.13 -3.61 -11.54
CA THR A 19 23.21 -2.99 -12.31
C THR A 19 23.24 -1.49 -12.05
N GLU A 20 24.42 -0.89 -12.16
CA GLU A 20 24.66 0.51 -11.79
C GLU A 20 23.84 1.52 -12.63
N ASN A 21 23.44 1.12 -13.84
CA ASN A 21 22.64 1.95 -14.74
C ASN A 21 21.13 1.87 -14.47
N LEU A 22 20.69 0.92 -13.65
CA LEU A 22 19.28 0.78 -13.33
C LEU A 22 18.95 1.62 -12.10
N LEU A 23 18.07 2.59 -12.28
CA LEU A 23 17.61 3.43 -11.20
C LEU A 23 16.35 2.85 -10.53
N PRO A 24 16.17 3.05 -9.23
CA PRO A 24 14.90 2.78 -8.57
C PRO A 24 13.78 3.61 -9.22
N LYS A 25 12.66 2.96 -9.54
CA LYS A 25 11.42 3.61 -9.99
C LYS A 25 10.40 3.74 -8.86
N ARG A 26 10.47 2.90 -7.83
CA ARG A 26 9.66 2.95 -6.62
C ARG A 26 10.48 2.53 -5.40
N ARG A 27 10.14 3.07 -4.24
CA ARG A 27 10.63 2.65 -2.92
C ARG A 27 9.44 2.46 -1.99
N TYR A 28 9.44 1.36 -1.27
CA TYR A 28 8.48 1.04 -0.23
C TYR A 28 9.22 0.74 1.07
N GLU A 29 8.65 1.16 2.18
CA GLU A 29 9.15 0.89 3.52
C GLU A 29 8.08 0.15 4.29
N THR A 30 8.47 -0.99 4.86
CA THR A 30 7.67 -1.74 5.83
C THR A 30 8.42 -1.74 7.17
N GLU A 31 7.83 -2.26 8.24
CA GLU A 31 8.51 -2.41 9.52
C GLU A 31 9.86 -3.16 9.37
N LYS A 32 9.90 -4.19 8.53
CA LYS A 32 11.03 -5.13 8.38
C LYS A 32 11.90 -4.90 7.16
N TYR A 33 11.40 -4.22 6.12
CA TYR A 33 12.09 -4.17 4.83
C TYR A 33 12.15 -2.77 4.22
N HIS A 34 13.24 -2.54 3.49
CA HIS A 34 13.24 -1.60 2.37
C HIS A 34 13.03 -2.40 1.09
N ILE A 35 12.02 -2.02 0.31
CA ILE A 35 11.68 -2.67 -0.95
C ILE A 35 11.79 -1.65 -2.07
N TYR A 36 12.39 -2.03 -3.17
CA TYR A 36 12.57 -1.19 -4.34
C TYR A 36 12.06 -1.92 -5.55
N ILE A 37 11.44 -1.17 -6.45
CA ILE A 37 11.25 -1.63 -7.81
C ILE A 37 12.22 -0.82 -8.67
N CYS A 38 13.10 -1.52 -9.35
CA CYS A 38 14.11 -0.97 -10.24
C CYS A 38 13.64 -1.00 -11.69
N ARG A 39 14.17 -0.08 -12.52
CA ARG A 39 13.95 -0.11 -13.97
C ARG A 39 14.44 -1.44 -14.58
N GLY A 40 13.87 -1.78 -15.73
CA GLY A 40 14.24 -2.97 -16.50
C GLY A 40 15.36 -2.72 -17.49
N ASP A 41 15.90 -3.81 -17.99
CA ASP A 41 16.87 -3.86 -19.08
C ASP A 41 16.31 -4.68 -20.25
N ARG A 42 17.18 -5.06 -21.19
CA ARG A 42 16.77 -5.83 -22.38
C ARG A 42 16.29 -7.25 -22.07
N ILE A 43 16.66 -7.80 -20.91
CA ILE A 43 16.32 -9.17 -20.50
C ILE A 43 15.07 -9.13 -19.64
N ASN A 44 15.07 -8.27 -18.62
CA ASN A 44 13.97 -8.11 -17.67
C ASN A 44 13.33 -6.75 -17.87
N THR A 45 12.55 -6.61 -18.94
CA THR A 45 11.96 -5.33 -19.39
C THR A 45 11.02 -4.71 -18.35
N LEU A 46 10.33 -5.53 -17.56
CA LEU A 46 9.45 -5.07 -16.48
C LEU A 46 10.21 -4.57 -15.24
N GLY A 47 11.52 -4.80 -15.17
CA GLY A 47 12.34 -4.38 -14.04
C GLY A 47 12.61 -5.46 -13.03
N TYR A 48 13.08 -5.02 -11.86
CA TYR A 48 13.50 -5.88 -10.78
C TYR A 48 12.86 -5.49 -9.47
N PHE A 49 12.37 -6.48 -8.75
CA PHE A 49 12.00 -6.38 -7.35
C PHE A 49 13.25 -6.60 -6.50
N VAL A 50 13.57 -5.64 -5.65
CA VAL A 50 14.69 -5.72 -4.70
C VAL A 50 14.14 -5.56 -3.30
N ARG A 51 14.39 -6.52 -2.42
CA ARG A 51 14.03 -6.44 -1.00
C ARG A 51 15.29 -6.53 -0.15
N ILE A 52 15.45 -5.59 0.78
CA ILE A 52 16.57 -5.50 1.72
C ILE A 52 15.98 -5.56 3.13
N ALA A 53 16.38 -6.55 3.91
CA ALA A 53 16.02 -6.67 5.32
C ALA A 53 16.68 -5.55 6.13
N LYS A 54 15.91 -4.87 6.98
CA LYS A 54 16.42 -3.79 7.84
C LYS A 54 17.31 -4.32 8.98
N THR A 55 17.12 -5.58 9.37
CA THR A 55 17.82 -6.21 10.49
C THR A 55 19.27 -6.55 10.19
N ASP A 56 19.54 -7.15 9.03
CA ASP A 56 20.85 -7.71 8.66
C ASP A 56 21.33 -7.24 7.28
N GLY A 57 20.56 -6.43 6.57
CA GLY A 57 20.86 -5.98 5.22
C GLY A 57 20.71 -7.05 4.14
N HIS A 58 20.16 -8.24 4.46
CA HIS A 58 20.03 -9.32 3.50
C HIS A 58 19.20 -8.88 2.30
N LYS A 59 19.82 -8.93 1.10
CA LYS A 59 19.25 -8.47 -0.16
C LYS A 59 18.78 -9.64 -1.02
N ILE A 60 17.55 -9.54 -1.51
CA ILE A 60 17.01 -10.41 -2.56
C ILE A 60 16.73 -9.53 -3.77
N THR A 61 17.09 -10.01 -4.96
CA THR A 61 16.75 -9.40 -6.24
C THR A 61 16.08 -10.42 -7.14
N LEU A 62 14.90 -10.09 -7.66
CA LEU A 62 14.09 -10.95 -8.52
C LEU A 62 13.62 -10.14 -9.74
N PRO A 63 13.49 -10.76 -10.92
CA PRO A 63 12.82 -10.12 -12.04
C PRO A 63 11.34 -9.89 -11.73
N VAL A 64 10.81 -8.74 -12.13
CA VAL A 64 9.37 -8.49 -12.12
C VAL A 64 8.75 -9.30 -13.25
N THR A 65 7.76 -10.13 -12.92
CA THR A 65 7.07 -11.00 -13.87
C THR A 65 5.73 -10.43 -14.32
N GLY A 66 5.19 -9.45 -13.59
CA GLY A 66 3.98 -8.73 -13.97
C GLY A 66 3.76 -7.48 -13.15
N ASN A 67 2.98 -6.54 -13.68
CA ASN A 67 2.52 -5.37 -12.97
C ASN A 67 1.13 -4.95 -13.45
N SER A 68 0.34 -4.37 -12.54
CA SER A 68 -0.93 -3.72 -12.83
C SER A 68 -1.01 -2.45 -12.00
N GLY A 69 -0.94 -1.28 -12.65
CA GLY A 69 -0.80 0.00 -11.95
C GLY A 69 0.42 0.02 -11.03
N GLU A 70 0.18 0.21 -9.72
CA GLU A 70 1.20 0.23 -8.67
C GLU A 70 1.40 -1.12 -7.96
N ILE A 71 0.79 -2.20 -8.48
CA ILE A 71 1.05 -3.57 -8.02
C ILE A 71 2.17 -4.17 -8.86
N TYR A 72 3.21 -4.67 -8.20
CA TYR A 72 4.32 -5.39 -8.84
C TYR A 72 4.39 -6.81 -8.32
N ARG A 73 4.62 -7.75 -9.23
CA ARG A 73 4.75 -9.19 -8.95
C ARG A 73 6.13 -9.67 -9.39
N ALA A 74 6.81 -10.41 -8.52
CA ALA A 74 8.07 -11.07 -8.83
C ALA A 74 8.03 -12.51 -8.34
N GLU A 75 8.45 -13.46 -9.19
CA GLU A 75 8.29 -14.89 -8.92
C GLU A 75 9.63 -15.61 -8.99
N LYS A 76 9.80 -16.57 -8.07
CA LYS A 76 10.92 -17.52 -8.10
C LYS A 76 10.43 -18.88 -7.63
N ALA A 77 10.44 -19.85 -8.53
CA ALA A 77 9.89 -21.18 -8.30
C ALA A 77 8.44 -21.09 -7.80
N GLU A 78 8.15 -21.63 -6.62
CA GLU A 78 6.80 -21.67 -6.02
C GLU A 78 6.46 -20.44 -5.17
N ILE A 79 7.36 -19.44 -5.11
CA ILE A 79 7.23 -18.24 -4.28
C ILE A 79 6.93 -17.02 -5.16
N THR A 80 5.85 -16.32 -4.83
CA THR A 80 5.44 -15.06 -5.46
C THR A 80 5.55 -13.94 -4.43
N HIS A 81 6.31 -12.90 -4.76
CA HIS A 81 6.34 -11.63 -4.04
C HIS A 81 5.42 -10.65 -4.74
N ILE A 82 4.55 -9.99 -3.96
CA ILE A 82 3.65 -8.94 -4.45
C ILE A 82 3.85 -7.72 -3.56
N ILE A 83 4.03 -6.55 -4.16
CA ILE A 83 4.14 -5.28 -3.46
C ILE A 83 3.21 -4.27 -4.12
N ASN A 84 2.49 -3.51 -3.31
CA ASN A 84 1.73 -2.34 -3.72
C ASN A 84 1.92 -1.22 -2.67
N PRO A 85 1.29 -0.04 -2.84
CA PRO A 85 1.46 1.06 -1.88
C PRO A 85 0.94 0.80 -0.46
N TYR A 86 0.18 -0.28 -0.24
CA TYR A 86 -0.52 -0.58 1.01
C TYR A 86 0.09 -1.76 1.77
N GLU A 87 0.56 -2.79 1.06
CA GLU A 87 1.15 -3.97 1.66
C GLU A 87 2.15 -4.68 0.76
N VAL A 88 3.00 -5.48 1.39
CA VAL A 88 3.77 -6.55 0.77
C VAL A 88 3.17 -7.89 1.17
N THR A 89 3.04 -8.80 0.21
CA THR A 89 2.68 -10.19 0.46
C THR A 89 3.70 -11.13 -0.17
N VAL A 90 3.93 -12.27 0.49
CA VAL A 90 4.67 -13.39 -0.08
C VAL A 90 3.76 -14.60 -0.03
N ASN A 91 3.53 -15.18 -1.20
CA ASN A 91 2.71 -16.36 -1.39
C ASN A 91 3.59 -17.54 -1.75
N LYS A 92 3.29 -18.72 -1.19
CA LYS A 92 3.92 -19.99 -1.53
C LYS A 92 2.84 -20.95 -1.99
N ARG A 93 2.92 -21.45 -3.24
CA ARG A 93 1.87 -22.31 -3.85
C ARG A 93 0.46 -21.72 -3.71
N GLY A 94 0.31 -20.42 -3.96
CA GLY A 94 -0.96 -19.71 -3.87
C GLY A 94 -1.45 -19.37 -2.44
N ARG A 95 -0.73 -19.78 -1.38
CA ARG A 95 -1.08 -19.43 0.01
C ARG A 95 -0.20 -18.30 0.53
N THR A 96 -0.79 -17.29 1.16
CA THR A 96 -0.05 -16.22 1.81
C THR A 96 0.70 -16.76 3.03
N ILE A 97 2.03 -16.72 2.97
CA ILE A 97 2.93 -17.12 4.08
C ILE A 97 3.52 -15.91 4.80
N PHE A 98 3.40 -14.73 4.20
CA PHE A 98 3.85 -13.48 4.76
C PHE A 98 2.97 -12.35 4.26
N ARG A 99 2.60 -11.45 5.17
CA ARG A 99 1.91 -10.20 4.87
C ARG A 99 2.43 -9.14 5.82
N GLU A 100 2.72 -7.98 5.28
CA GLU A 100 3.17 -6.85 6.06
C GLU A 100 2.71 -5.56 5.40
N ARG A 101 2.33 -4.59 6.24
CA ARG A 101 1.88 -3.28 5.79
C ARG A 101 3.04 -2.45 5.25
N VAL A 102 2.75 -1.66 4.23
CA VAL A 102 3.64 -0.60 3.76
C VAL A 102 3.35 0.66 4.57
N GLU A 103 4.38 1.15 5.25
CA GLU A 103 4.35 2.38 6.03
C GLU A 103 4.53 3.60 5.13
N ARG A 104 5.39 3.48 4.12
CA ARG A 104 5.71 4.55 3.17
C ARG A 104 5.91 4.00 1.78
N ALA A 105 5.28 4.63 0.79
CA ALA A 105 5.44 4.33 -0.62
C ALA A 105 5.86 5.61 -1.36
N ILE A 106 6.93 5.54 -2.15
CA ILE A 106 7.62 6.69 -2.73
C ILE A 106 7.92 6.40 -4.20
N ALA A 107 7.63 7.36 -5.07
CA ALA A 107 7.94 7.34 -6.49
C ALA A 107 9.42 7.61 -6.77
N GLY A 108 9.88 7.34 -8.00
CA GLY A 108 11.27 7.54 -8.41
C GLY A 108 11.72 9.00 -8.46
N ASP A 109 10.76 9.94 -8.43
CA ASP A 109 10.99 11.39 -8.31
C ASP A 109 11.09 11.85 -6.84
N GLY A 110 10.91 10.94 -5.88
CA GLY A 110 10.94 11.22 -4.44
C GLY A 110 9.59 11.63 -3.85
N ASN A 111 8.55 11.80 -4.65
CA ASN A 111 7.22 12.14 -4.14
C ASN A 111 6.53 10.91 -3.51
N PRO A 112 5.77 11.07 -2.42
CA PRO A 112 4.94 9.99 -1.89
C PRO A 112 3.93 9.49 -2.94
N LEU A 113 3.76 8.18 -3.04
CA LEU A 113 2.63 7.61 -3.78
C LEU A 113 1.35 7.88 -2.98
N ALA A 114 0.28 8.29 -3.65
CA ALA A 114 -1.00 8.53 -3.00
C ALA A 114 -1.53 7.21 -2.40
N THR A 115 -1.54 7.13 -1.07
CA THR A 115 -2.12 6.03 -0.31
C THR A 115 -3.34 6.51 0.45
N GLY A 116 -4.43 5.76 0.34
CA GLY A 116 -5.68 6.07 1.05
C GLY A 116 -6.31 7.41 0.63
N CYS A 117 -6.35 8.37 1.55
CA CYS A 117 -7.02 9.66 1.34
C CYS A 117 -6.37 10.49 0.22
N PRO A 118 -7.17 11.29 -0.52
CA PRO A 118 -6.64 12.24 -1.49
C PRO A 118 -5.65 13.23 -0.85
N GLN A 119 -4.69 13.70 -1.64
CA GLN A 119 -3.71 14.67 -1.16
C GLN A 119 -4.40 15.94 -0.64
N GLY A 120 -3.99 16.40 0.54
CA GLY A 120 -4.57 17.56 1.23
C GLY A 120 -5.68 17.20 2.22
N SER A 121 -6.28 16.01 2.13
CA SER A 121 -7.28 15.54 3.09
C SER A 121 -6.64 14.77 4.24
N LYS A 122 -7.24 14.89 5.43
CA LYS A 122 -6.91 14.10 6.62
C LYS A 122 -7.61 12.74 6.55
N THR A 123 -6.94 11.74 7.09
CA THR A 123 -7.55 10.44 7.41
C THR A 123 -8.17 10.51 8.80
N PHE A 124 -9.44 10.15 8.92
CA PHE A 124 -10.15 10.02 10.21
C PHE A 124 -10.21 8.57 10.66
N ILE A 125 -10.48 7.67 9.72
CA ILE A 125 -10.50 6.23 9.95
C ILE A 125 -9.70 5.56 8.86
N GLU A 126 -8.94 4.57 9.28
CA GLU A 126 -8.39 3.56 8.41
C GLU A 126 -8.89 2.19 8.87
N ALA A 127 -9.34 1.36 7.92
CA ALA A 127 -9.78 0.01 8.21
C ALA A 127 -9.31 -0.97 7.13
N GLU A 128 -9.20 -2.23 7.53
CA GLU A 128 -8.72 -3.31 6.67
C GLU A 128 -9.69 -4.48 6.73
N THR A 129 -10.00 -5.05 5.56
CA THR A 129 -10.76 -6.31 5.40
C THR A 129 -9.91 -7.33 4.65
N ASN A 130 -10.48 -8.50 4.32
CA ASN A 130 -9.75 -9.50 3.54
C ASN A 130 -9.48 -9.02 2.13
N ASP A 131 -10.37 -8.22 1.55
CA ASP A 131 -10.30 -7.80 0.15
C ASP A 131 -10.13 -6.28 -0.05
N PHE A 132 -10.28 -5.48 1.01
CA PHE A 132 -10.23 -4.01 0.91
C PHE A 132 -9.35 -3.31 1.95
N PHE A 133 -8.72 -2.22 1.54
CA PHE A 133 -8.25 -1.13 2.39
C PHE A 133 -9.28 0.01 2.35
N LEU A 134 -9.64 0.54 3.49
CA LEU A 134 -10.73 1.49 3.65
C LEU A 134 -10.25 2.74 4.37
N TYR A 135 -10.69 3.90 3.90
CA TYR A 135 -10.36 5.18 4.50
C TYR A 135 -11.59 6.07 4.58
N ILE A 136 -11.74 6.72 5.71
CA ILE A 136 -12.64 7.85 5.87
C ILE A 136 -11.79 9.11 5.87
N CYS A 137 -12.09 10.01 4.94
CA CYS A 137 -11.27 11.16 4.61
C CYS A 137 -12.08 12.46 4.74
N GLY A 138 -11.37 13.57 4.91
CA GLY A 138 -11.93 14.92 4.84
C GLY A 138 -10.96 15.95 5.40
N ASP A 139 -11.36 17.21 5.50
CA ASP A 139 -10.44 18.28 5.88
C ASP A 139 -10.54 18.59 7.38
N SER A 140 -11.68 19.11 7.81
CA SER A 140 -12.03 19.38 9.22
C SER A 140 -13.02 18.37 9.79
N SER A 141 -13.83 17.77 8.93
CA SER A 141 -14.79 16.71 9.24
C SER A 141 -14.74 15.61 8.17
N PRO A 142 -15.12 14.37 8.52
CA PRO A 142 -15.26 13.30 7.54
C PRO A 142 -16.26 13.69 6.45
N ASN A 143 -15.88 13.62 5.18
CA ASN A 143 -16.76 13.93 4.05
C ASN A 143 -16.69 12.89 2.93
N SER A 144 -15.66 12.05 2.90
CA SER A 144 -15.41 11.12 1.82
C SER A 144 -15.03 9.74 2.33
N TYR A 145 -15.44 8.75 1.56
CA TYR A 145 -15.12 7.35 1.72
C TYR A 145 -14.20 6.94 0.57
N VAL A 146 -13.16 6.19 0.91
CA VAL A 146 -12.25 5.58 -0.05
C VAL A 146 -12.17 4.09 0.24
N ALA A 147 -12.42 3.26 -0.77
CA ALA A 147 -12.11 1.84 -0.75
C ALA A 147 -11.08 1.53 -1.82
N VAL A 148 -10.12 0.68 -1.48
CA VAL A 148 -9.12 0.15 -2.41
C VAL A 148 -9.13 -1.36 -2.33
N THR A 149 -9.40 -2.01 -3.44
CA THR A 149 -9.36 -3.47 -3.56
C THR A 149 -7.91 -3.98 -3.50
N ARG A 150 -7.67 -5.08 -2.79
CA ARG A 150 -6.32 -5.63 -2.61
C ARG A 150 -5.75 -6.29 -3.87
N ASN A 151 -6.61 -6.86 -4.71
CA ASN A 151 -6.19 -7.72 -5.82
C ASN A 151 -5.71 -6.95 -7.06
N ASP A 152 -6.32 -5.80 -7.34
CA ASP A 152 -6.10 -4.99 -8.53
C ASP A 152 -5.84 -3.51 -8.22
N ASN A 153 -5.89 -3.11 -6.94
CA ASN A 153 -5.65 -1.75 -6.48
C ASN A 153 -6.64 -0.74 -7.10
N GLU A 154 -7.83 -1.22 -7.46
CA GLU A 154 -8.92 -0.36 -7.90
C GLU A 154 -9.38 0.52 -6.74
N LYS A 155 -9.41 1.82 -6.99
CA LYS A 155 -9.76 2.83 -6.00
C LYS A 155 -11.13 3.39 -6.29
N VAL A 156 -12.04 3.22 -5.33
CA VAL A 156 -13.33 3.88 -5.30
C VAL A 156 -13.28 5.03 -4.31
N THR A 157 -13.68 6.22 -4.75
CA THR A 157 -13.95 7.37 -3.89
C THR A 157 -15.41 7.78 -4.03
N ALA A 158 -16.07 8.00 -2.90
CA ALA A 158 -17.48 8.36 -2.81
C ALA A 158 -17.71 9.38 -1.68
N TRP A 159 -18.71 10.23 -1.83
CA TRP A 159 -19.10 11.16 -0.77
C TRP A 159 -19.86 10.43 0.33
N LEU A 160 -19.57 10.78 1.59
CA LEU A 160 -20.35 10.32 2.71
C LEU A 160 -21.73 10.97 2.68
N GLN A 161 -22.76 10.18 2.95
CA GLN A 161 -24.10 10.70 3.19
C GLN A 161 -24.17 11.34 4.58
N ASN A 162 -25.00 12.36 4.69
CA ASN A 162 -25.05 13.32 5.80
C ASN A 162 -25.01 12.66 7.20
N HIS A 163 -24.10 13.16 8.06
CA HIS A 163 -23.84 12.69 9.43
C HIS A 163 -25.01 12.86 10.41
N GLY A 164 -26.05 13.62 10.06
CA GLY A 164 -27.10 14.05 11.00
C GLY A 164 -28.07 12.97 11.48
N ASN A 165 -28.24 11.88 10.73
CA ASN A 165 -29.18 10.79 11.04
C ASN A 165 -28.52 9.40 11.07
N GLN A 166 -27.19 9.33 10.98
CA GLN A 166 -26.48 8.06 10.97
C GLN A 166 -26.28 7.56 12.41
N GLN A 167 -26.36 6.24 12.58
CA GLN A 167 -26.03 5.63 13.86
C GLN A 167 -24.59 6.05 14.24
N PRO A 168 -24.33 6.38 15.51
CA PRO A 168 -22.97 6.66 15.96
C PRO A 168 -22.07 5.49 15.55
N ASN A 169 -20.90 5.81 14.96
CA ASN A 169 -19.92 4.85 14.43
C ASN A 169 -20.28 4.13 13.13
N GLN A 170 -21.17 4.70 12.31
CA GLN A 170 -21.44 4.21 10.96
C GLN A 170 -21.14 5.28 9.93
N TYR A 171 -20.50 4.89 8.84
CA TYR A 171 -20.22 5.71 7.67
C TYR A 171 -20.93 5.10 6.47
N VAL A 172 -21.77 5.89 5.81
CA VAL A 172 -22.48 5.46 4.60
C VAL A 172 -22.03 6.32 3.42
N ALA A 173 -21.64 5.67 2.33
CA ALA A 173 -21.33 6.33 1.07
C ALA A 173 -22.14 5.71 -0.07
N VAL A 174 -22.47 6.50 -1.08
CA VAL A 174 -23.20 6.03 -2.27
C VAL A 174 -22.50 6.54 -3.53
N LYS A 175 -22.32 5.65 -4.51
CA LYS A 175 -21.76 5.98 -5.82
C LYS A 175 -22.48 5.18 -6.90
N GLY A 176 -23.34 5.84 -7.66
CA GLY A 176 -24.27 5.16 -8.57
C GLY A 176 -25.19 4.23 -7.78
N ASP A 177 -25.33 2.99 -8.24
CA ASP A 177 -26.18 1.96 -7.63
C ASP A 177 -25.52 1.27 -6.42
N LEU A 178 -24.24 1.56 -6.16
CA LEU A 178 -23.48 0.97 -5.07
C LEU A 178 -23.61 1.80 -3.80
N ARG A 179 -23.99 1.13 -2.71
CA ARG A 179 -24.03 1.67 -1.36
C ARG A 179 -23.03 0.94 -0.47
N TYR A 180 -22.15 1.72 0.13
CA TYR A 180 -21.07 1.29 1.02
C TYR A 180 -21.45 1.67 2.44
N VAL A 181 -21.36 0.72 3.36
CA VAL A 181 -21.64 0.91 4.77
C VAL A 181 -20.47 0.34 5.56
N LEU A 182 -19.78 1.22 6.29
CA LEU A 182 -18.69 0.86 7.18
C LEU A 182 -19.11 1.17 8.61
N ASN A 183 -19.09 0.16 9.49
CA ASN A 183 -19.23 0.35 10.93
C ASN A 183 -17.97 -0.14 11.65
N SER A 184 -18.01 -0.30 12.98
CA SER A 184 -16.85 -0.75 13.77
C SER A 184 -16.45 -2.21 13.55
N GLU A 185 -17.29 -3.02 12.89
CA GLU A 185 -17.11 -4.47 12.81
C GLU A 185 -17.10 -5.02 11.38
N VAL A 186 -17.84 -4.40 10.48
CA VAL A 186 -18.15 -4.94 9.16
C VAL A 186 -18.16 -3.84 8.10
N LEU A 187 -17.60 -4.17 6.94
CA LEU A 187 -17.86 -3.51 5.66
C LEU A 187 -19.03 -4.23 4.98
N THR A 188 -20.04 -3.49 4.56
CA THR A 188 -21.12 -3.98 3.69
C THR A 188 -21.15 -3.15 2.40
N ILE A 189 -21.09 -3.82 1.26
CA ILE A 189 -21.31 -3.22 -0.05
C ILE A 189 -22.56 -3.83 -0.65
N SER A 190 -23.47 -3.00 -1.12
CA SER A 190 -24.73 -3.40 -1.71
C SER A 190 -24.94 -2.75 -3.07
N SER A 191 -25.59 -3.46 -3.99
CA SER A 191 -25.98 -2.99 -5.30
C SER A 191 -27.49 -3.15 -5.44
N ASN A 192 -28.23 -2.09 -5.77
CA ASN A 192 -29.70 -2.13 -5.89
C ASN A 192 -30.40 -2.72 -4.65
N GLY A 193 -29.84 -2.51 -3.47
CA GLY A 193 -30.37 -3.03 -2.20
C GLY A 193 -29.95 -4.47 -1.85
N GLU A 194 -29.33 -5.20 -2.77
CA GLU A 194 -28.79 -6.53 -2.53
C GLU A 194 -27.36 -6.44 -2.00
N VAL A 195 -27.03 -7.20 -0.95
CA VAL A 195 -25.67 -7.24 -0.39
C VAL A 195 -24.78 -8.09 -1.28
N ILE A 196 -23.77 -7.46 -1.90
CA ILE A 196 -22.79 -8.13 -2.76
C ILE A 196 -21.47 -8.43 -2.03
N TYR A 197 -21.12 -7.64 -1.01
CA TYR A 197 -20.01 -7.93 -0.10
C TYR A 197 -20.42 -7.66 1.35
N LYS A 198 -19.99 -8.57 2.24
CA LYS A 198 -20.11 -8.40 3.69
C LYS A 198 -18.88 -8.98 4.36
N GLU A 199 -17.94 -8.13 4.72
CA GLU A 199 -16.64 -8.54 5.27
C GLU A 199 -16.43 -8.00 6.66
N ARG A 200 -15.91 -8.87 7.54
CA ARG A 200 -15.46 -8.45 8.87
C ARG A 200 -14.20 -7.59 8.75
N LEU A 201 -14.14 -6.52 9.53
CA LEU A 201 -12.93 -5.73 9.67
C LEU A 201 -11.87 -6.53 10.43
N LEU A 202 -10.69 -6.64 9.84
CA LEU A 202 -9.50 -7.23 10.45
C LEU A 202 -8.82 -6.22 11.39
N ARG A 203 -8.92 -4.94 11.04
CA ARG A 203 -8.30 -3.83 11.78
C ARG A 203 -9.10 -2.55 11.54
N VAL A 204 -9.18 -1.73 12.58
CA VAL A 204 -9.70 -0.36 12.52
C VAL A 204 -8.79 0.55 13.35
N ILE A 205 -8.40 1.68 12.78
CA ILE A 205 -7.60 2.72 13.43
C ILE A 205 -8.37 4.02 13.30
N ALA A 206 -8.79 4.58 14.44
CA ALA A 206 -9.20 5.97 14.49
C ALA A 206 -7.94 6.83 14.56
N VAL A 207 -7.75 7.70 13.59
CA VAL A 207 -6.60 8.60 13.56
C VAL A 207 -6.97 9.83 14.38
N ALA A 208 -6.32 10.01 15.54
CA ALA A 208 -6.57 11.13 16.43
C ALA A 208 -6.30 12.47 15.69
N LYS A 209 -7.20 13.44 15.93
CA LYS A 209 -7.21 14.76 15.30
C LYS A 209 -5.97 15.60 15.55
#